data_AF-A0A9P5CS17-F1
#
_entry.id   AF-A0A9P5CS17-F1
#
_cell.length_a   1.000
_cell.length_b   1.000
_cell.length_c   1.000
_cell.angle_alpha   90.00
_cell.angle_beta   90.00
_cell.angle_gamma   90.00
#
_symmetry.space_group_name_H-M   'P 1'
#
loop_
_entity.id
_entity.type
_entity.pdbx_description
1 polymer ?
#
loop_
_entity_poly.entity_id
_entity_poly.type
_entity_poly.pdbx_seq_one_letter_code
_entity_poly.pdbx_strand_id
1 'polypeptide(L)'
;MGTSMIAGPFGAWMLRRFSWHSVFLLESALTVVGIGLVLFSFAVISSRPEYSHSPLLEKGHSRMPRIDLEGWVLLLLAVAIPLVAVTLGDNFLDWAHPIEITLLICSPLFISFFVLFEAKVARVPIVNMQPVFEAKYLRVLFQVFGVIMILNSVRLTQPLRETSSR
;
A
#
# COMPACT_ATOMS: atom_id res chain seq x y z
N MET A 1 11.08 6.79 -13.46
CA MET A 1 11.70 7.05 -12.15
C MET A 1 11.29 8.39 -11.50
N GLY A 2 10.28 9.13 -11.98
CA GLY A 2 9.93 10.46 -11.44
C GLY A 2 8.53 10.64 -10.85
N THR A 3 7.66 9.62 -10.88
CA THR A 3 6.24 9.78 -10.50
C THR A 3 6.01 9.79 -9.00
N SER A 4 6.85 9.12 -8.20
CA SER A 4 6.64 8.98 -6.75
C SER A 4 6.95 10.25 -5.94
N MET A 5 7.77 11.17 -6.45
CA MET A 5 8.14 12.41 -5.73
C MET A 5 7.06 13.49 -5.79
N ILE A 6 6.13 13.42 -6.75
CA ILE A 6 5.03 14.39 -6.89
C ILE A 6 3.89 14.08 -5.91
N ALA A 7 3.72 12.81 -5.52
CA ALA A 7 2.61 12.36 -4.69
C ALA A 7 2.54 13.07 -3.32
N GLY A 8 3.68 13.31 -2.68
CA GLY A 8 3.74 13.99 -1.38
C GLY A 8 3.25 15.45 -1.43
N PRO A 9 3.89 16.33 -2.23
CA PRO A 9 3.46 17.71 -2.39
C PRO A 9 2.05 17.85 -2.97
N PHE A 10 1.68 16.97 -3.92
CA PHE A 10 0.35 16.97 -4.52
C PHE A 10 -0.73 16.58 -3.50
N GLY A 11 -0.49 15.56 -2.68
CA GLY A 11 -1.38 15.19 -1.58
C GLY A 11 -1.54 16.30 -0.55
N ALA A 12 -0.44 16.98 -0.18
CA ALA A 12 -0.49 18.12 0.74
C ALA A 12 -1.24 19.34 0.15
N TRP A 13 -1.13 19.60 -1.15
CA TRP A 13 -1.89 20.63 -1.84
C TRP A 13 -3.38 20.29 -1.91
N MET A 14 -3.69 19.03 -2.22
CA MET A 14 -5.07 18.54 -2.32
C MET A 14 -5.78 18.61 -0.96
N LEU A 15 -5.12 18.21 0.13
CA LEU A 15 -5.67 18.31 1.49
C LEU A 15 -5.98 19.74 1.94
N ARG A 16 -5.25 20.74 1.39
CA ARG A 16 -5.45 22.16 1.70
C ARG A 16 -6.64 22.76 0.95
N ARG A 17 -7.07 22.16 -0.16
CA ARG A 17 -8.14 22.69 -1.05
C ARG A 17 -9.40 21.84 -1.04
N PHE A 18 -9.27 20.56 -0.73
CA PHE A 18 -10.35 19.58 -0.71
C PHE A 18 -10.34 18.82 0.61
N SER A 19 -11.52 18.36 1.02
CA SER A 19 -11.64 17.43 2.15
C SER A 19 -10.98 16.09 1.80
N TRP A 20 -10.52 15.37 2.82
CA TRP A 20 -9.87 14.07 2.67
C TRP A 20 -10.76 13.03 1.97
N HIS A 21 -12.10 13.13 2.12
CA HIS A 21 -13.06 12.29 1.39
C HIS A 21 -12.94 12.42 -0.13
N SER A 22 -12.61 13.60 -0.65
CA SER A 22 -12.49 13.84 -2.09
C SER A 22 -11.31 13.10 -2.70
N VAL A 23 -10.26 12.82 -1.91
CA VAL A 23 -9.11 12.00 -2.35
C VAL A 23 -9.56 10.57 -2.60
N PHE A 24 -10.30 9.99 -1.66
CA PHE A 24 -10.86 8.64 -1.81
C PHE A 24 -11.87 8.53 -2.95
N LEU A 25 -12.69 9.56 -3.16
CA LEU A 25 -13.61 9.59 -4.30
C LEU A 25 -12.86 9.61 -5.63
N LEU A 26 -11.79 10.40 -5.76
CA LEU A 26 -10.96 10.42 -6.96
C LEU A 26 -10.26 9.07 -7.18
N GLU A 27 -9.69 8.48 -6.13
CA GLU A 27 -9.03 7.17 -6.19
C GLU A 27 -10.02 6.06 -6.59
N SER A 28 -11.21 6.04 -6.00
CA SER A 28 -12.27 5.08 -6.34
C SER A 28 -12.73 5.23 -7.79
N ALA A 29 -12.90 6.47 -8.28
CA ALA A 29 -13.29 6.74 -9.66
C ALA A 29 -12.21 6.24 -10.64
N LEU A 30 -10.94 6.50 -10.38
CA LEU A 30 -9.84 5.99 -11.19
C LEU A 30 -9.77 4.45 -11.17
N THR A 31 -10.05 3.84 -10.02
CA THR A 31 -10.10 2.37 -9.88
C THR A 31 -11.22 1.77 -10.72
N VAL A 32 -12.42 2.37 -10.69
CA VAL A 32 -13.56 1.93 -11.52
C VAL A 32 -13.23 2.04 -13.01
N VAL A 33 -12.60 3.14 -13.44
CA VAL A 33 -12.14 3.30 -14.82
C VAL A 33 -11.10 2.24 -15.20
N GLY A 34 -10.14 1.95 -14.32
CA GLY A 34 -9.14 0.91 -14.52
C GLY A 34 -9.76 -0.48 -14.67
N ILE A 35 -10.72 -0.83 -13.81
CA ILE A 35 -11.48 -2.09 -13.91
C ILE A 35 -12.23 -2.15 -15.24
N GLY A 36 -12.93 -1.08 -15.62
CA GLY A 36 -13.65 -1.00 -16.89
C GLY A 36 -12.72 -1.18 -18.09
N LEU A 37 -11.53 -0.55 -18.07
CA LEU A 37 -10.53 -0.69 -19.13
C LEU A 37 -10.00 -2.12 -19.22
N VAL A 38 -9.70 -2.76 -18.09
CA VAL A 38 -9.25 -4.16 -18.06
C VAL A 38 -10.32 -5.10 -18.61
N LEU A 39 -11.58 -4.93 -18.18
CA LEU A 39 -12.70 -5.73 -18.67
C LEU A 39 -12.92 -5.52 -20.17
N PHE A 40 -12.83 -4.28 -20.64
CA PHE A 40 -12.95 -3.95 -22.06
C PHE A 40 -11.79 -4.55 -22.87
N SER A 41 -10.55 -4.37 -22.44
CA SER A 41 -9.38 -4.97 -23.08
C SER A 41 -9.48 -6.49 -23.10
N PHE A 42 -9.93 -7.12 -22.02
CA PHE A 42 -10.13 -8.57 -21.97
C PHE A 42 -11.22 -9.03 -22.94
N ALA A 43 -12.36 -8.32 -23.01
CA ALA A 43 -13.43 -8.61 -23.96
C ALA A 43 -12.98 -8.46 -25.42
N VAL A 44 -12.18 -7.43 -25.74
CA VAL A 44 -11.63 -7.20 -27.08
C VAL A 44 -10.63 -8.29 -27.47
N ILE A 45 -9.73 -8.69 -26.54
CA ILE A 45 -8.73 -9.73 -26.78
C ILE A 45 -9.41 -11.10 -26.93
N SER A 46 -10.41 -11.39 -26.09
CA SER A 46 -11.20 -12.63 -26.15
C SER A 46 -12.00 -12.79 -27.44
N SER A 47 -12.28 -11.70 -28.16
CA SER A 47 -13.04 -11.71 -29.42
C SER A 47 -12.15 -11.95 -30.65
N ARG A 48 -10.82 -12.00 -30.49
CA ARG A 48 -9.88 -12.22 -31.60
C ARG A 48 -9.61 -13.72 -31.82
N PRO A 49 -9.82 -14.25 -33.03
CA PRO A 49 -9.65 -15.69 -33.33
C PRO A 49 -8.20 -16.18 -33.14
N GLU A 50 -7.23 -15.27 -33.22
CA GLU A 50 -5.80 -15.52 -33.01
C GLU A 50 -5.45 -15.95 -31.57
N TYR A 51 -6.32 -15.63 -30.60
CA TYR A 51 -6.16 -15.96 -29.18
C TYR A 51 -7.15 -17.04 -28.69
N SER A 52 -8.02 -17.56 -29.56
CA SER A 52 -9.00 -18.61 -29.22
C SER A 52 -8.36 -19.92 -28.77
N HIS A 53 -7.10 -20.18 -29.15
CA HIS A 53 -6.31 -21.33 -28.70
C HIS A 53 -5.36 -21.02 -27.54
N SER A 54 -5.47 -19.83 -26.93
CA SER A 54 -4.67 -19.52 -25.74
C SER A 54 -5.17 -20.34 -24.55
N PRO A 55 -4.29 -21.04 -23.81
CA PRO A 55 -4.68 -21.82 -22.63
C PRO A 55 -5.30 -20.97 -21.50
N LEU A 56 -5.18 -19.62 -21.60
CA LEU A 56 -5.84 -18.65 -20.71
C LEU A 56 -7.31 -18.40 -21.06
N LEU A 57 -7.71 -18.59 -22.33
CA LEU A 57 -9.06 -18.33 -22.88
C LEU A 57 -9.86 -19.63 -23.09
N GLU A 58 -9.18 -20.75 -23.35
CA GLU A 58 -9.77 -22.05 -23.71
C GLU A 58 -10.58 -22.72 -22.57
N LYS A 59 -10.66 -22.10 -21.40
CA LYS A 59 -11.00 -22.80 -20.17
C LYS A 59 -12.13 -22.12 -19.40
N GLY A 60 -13.33 -22.14 -19.99
CA GLY A 60 -14.61 -22.03 -19.26
C GLY A 60 -14.88 -23.14 -18.23
N HIS A 61 -13.90 -24.00 -17.95
CA HIS A 61 -13.94 -25.07 -16.93
C HIS A 61 -12.63 -25.23 -16.12
N SER A 62 -11.66 -24.32 -16.27
CA SER A 62 -10.44 -24.41 -15.43
C SER A 62 -10.70 -23.76 -14.10
N ARG A 63 -10.74 -24.60 -13.05
CA ARG A 63 -10.48 -24.29 -11.63
C ARG A 63 -10.29 -22.80 -11.41
N MET A 64 -11.32 -22.15 -10.85
CA MET A 64 -11.22 -20.79 -10.31
C MET A 64 -9.81 -20.59 -9.77
N PRO A 65 -9.06 -19.57 -10.23
CA PRO A 65 -7.74 -19.29 -9.68
C PRO A 65 -7.92 -19.28 -8.17
N ARG A 66 -7.24 -20.20 -7.49
CA ARG A 66 -7.39 -20.32 -6.04
C ARG A 66 -6.79 -19.05 -5.48
N ILE A 67 -7.67 -18.13 -5.10
CA ILE A 67 -7.29 -16.89 -4.46
C ILE A 67 -6.68 -17.30 -3.12
N ASP A 68 -5.41 -17.00 -2.89
CA ASP A 68 -4.72 -17.29 -1.63
C ASP A 68 -5.21 -16.34 -0.54
N LEU A 69 -6.47 -16.53 -0.10
CA LEU A 69 -7.16 -15.67 0.87
C LEU A 69 -6.38 -15.52 2.18
N GLU A 70 -5.68 -16.58 2.60
CA GLU A 70 -4.82 -16.58 3.79
C GLU A 70 -3.71 -15.52 3.69
N GLY A 71 -3.02 -15.45 2.55
CA GLY A 71 -1.97 -14.44 2.34
C GLY A 71 -2.51 -13.02 2.36
N TRP A 72 -3.73 -12.80 1.82
CA TRP A 72 -4.37 -11.48 1.80
C TRP A 72 -4.76 -11.02 3.20
N VAL A 73 -5.35 -11.90 4.00
CA VAL A 73 -5.69 -11.60 5.40
C VAL A 73 -4.42 -11.29 6.20
N LEU A 74 -3.36 -12.06 5.97
CA LEU A 74 -2.10 -11.89 6.67
C LEU A 74 -1.39 -10.59 6.28
N LEU A 75 -1.40 -10.24 5.00
CA LEU A 75 -0.91 -8.95 4.50
C LEU A 75 -1.69 -7.78 5.10
N LEU A 76 -3.03 -7.87 5.08
CA LEU A 76 -3.90 -6.84 5.66
C LEU A 76 -3.56 -6.60 7.12
N LEU A 77 -3.41 -7.69 7.90
CA LEU A 77 -3.11 -7.60 9.32
C LEU A 77 -1.69 -7.05 9.57
N ALA A 78 -0.72 -7.47 8.78
CA ALA A 78 0.66 -6.99 8.84
C ALA A 78 0.80 -5.50 8.53
N VAL A 79 -0.12 -4.90 7.78
CA VAL A 79 -0.14 -3.45 7.49
C VAL A 79 -1.04 -2.69 8.46
N ALA A 80 -2.23 -3.21 8.75
CA ALA A 80 -3.23 -2.53 9.58
C ALA A 80 -2.80 -2.40 11.04
N ILE A 81 -2.20 -3.43 11.64
CA ILE A 81 -1.76 -3.38 13.05
C ILE A 81 -0.71 -2.26 13.30
N PRO A 82 0.40 -2.18 12.53
CA PRO A 82 1.33 -1.07 12.69
C PRO A 82 0.68 0.30 12.50
N LEU A 83 -0.22 0.41 11.52
CA LEU A 83 -0.91 1.67 11.23
C LEU A 83 -1.82 2.08 12.39
N VAL A 84 -2.58 1.14 12.96
CA VAL A 84 -3.44 1.36 14.12
C VAL A 84 -2.62 1.74 15.34
N ALA A 85 -1.51 1.04 15.63
CA ALA A 85 -0.61 1.37 16.74
C ALA A 85 -0.16 2.84 16.64
N VAL A 86 0.50 3.21 15.53
CA VAL A 86 0.99 4.57 15.33
C VAL A 86 -0.12 5.63 15.34
N THR A 87 -1.34 5.26 14.94
CA THR A 87 -2.49 6.18 14.96
C THR A 87 -3.09 6.34 16.36
N LEU A 88 -3.02 5.31 17.22
CA LEU A 88 -3.55 5.36 18.58
C LEU A 88 -2.64 6.16 19.51
N GLY A 89 -1.33 6.00 19.36
CA GLY A 89 -0.32 6.77 20.08
C GLY A 89 -0.55 8.27 19.91
N ASP A 90 -0.81 8.96 21.03
CA ASP A 90 -1.04 10.41 21.14
C ASP A 90 -2.42 10.93 20.71
N ASN A 91 -3.18 10.20 19.88
CA ASN A 91 -4.53 10.64 19.49
C ASN A 91 -5.61 10.19 20.48
N PHE A 92 -5.55 8.94 20.94
CA PHE A 92 -6.59 8.33 21.77
C PHE A 92 -6.07 7.67 23.04
N LEU A 93 -4.82 7.19 23.02
CA LEU A 93 -4.17 6.58 24.18
C LEU A 93 -2.76 7.13 24.36
N ASP A 94 -2.34 7.25 25.61
CA ASP A 94 -0.96 7.55 25.95
C ASP A 94 -0.04 6.43 25.47
N TRP A 95 1.16 6.79 25.01
CA TRP A 95 2.20 5.85 24.57
C TRP A 95 2.62 4.82 25.63
N ALA A 96 2.34 5.10 26.91
CA ALA A 96 2.60 4.21 28.03
C ALA A 96 1.50 3.16 28.25
N HIS A 97 0.39 3.24 27.52
CA HIS A 97 -0.72 2.31 27.69
C HIS A 97 -0.31 0.89 27.23
N PRO A 98 -0.58 -0.17 28.01
CA PRO A 98 -0.12 -1.52 27.69
C PRO A 98 -0.61 -2.05 26.35
N ILE A 99 -1.79 -1.60 25.90
CA ILE A 99 -2.36 -1.97 24.59
C ILE A 99 -1.49 -1.42 23.45
N GLU A 100 -1.06 -0.16 23.55
CA GLU A 100 -0.22 0.50 22.54
C GLU A 100 1.13 -0.22 22.42
N ILE A 101 1.79 -0.45 23.56
CA ILE A 101 3.05 -1.19 23.63
C ILE A 101 2.90 -2.60 23.05
N THR A 102 1.81 -3.30 23.38
CA THR A 102 1.55 -4.64 22.84
C THR A 102 1.36 -4.62 21.33
N LEU A 103 0.59 -3.67 20.80
CA LEU A 103 0.41 -3.49 19.36
C LEU A 103 1.72 -3.18 18.64
N LEU A 104 2.56 -2.34 19.25
CA LEU A 104 3.84 -1.93 18.69
C LEU A 104 4.85 -3.09 18.66
N ILE A 105 4.81 -3.99 19.65
CA ILE A 105 5.60 -5.23 19.68
C ILE A 105 5.02 -6.29 18.72
N CYS A 106 3.69 -6.38 18.62
CA CYS A 106 3.03 -7.33 17.71
C CYS A 106 3.25 -6.97 16.24
N SER A 107 3.39 -5.69 15.91
CA SER A 107 3.64 -5.20 14.54
C SER A 107 4.80 -5.93 13.82
N PRO A 108 6.05 -5.94 14.33
CA PRO A 108 7.14 -6.67 13.68
C PRO A 108 6.93 -8.18 13.65
N LEU A 109 6.18 -8.75 14.61
CA LEU A 109 5.84 -10.18 14.62
C LEU A 109 4.91 -10.54 13.46
N PHE A 110 3.86 -9.77 13.24
CA PHE A 110 2.93 -9.99 12.12
C PHE A 110 3.59 -9.77 10.76
N ILE A 111 4.43 -8.75 10.63
CA ILE A 111 5.21 -8.53 9.41
C ILE A 111 6.16 -9.71 9.15
N SER A 112 6.90 -10.16 10.16
CA SER A 112 7.81 -11.30 10.02
C SER A 112 7.08 -12.58 9.66
N PHE A 113 5.92 -12.81 10.30
CA PHE A 113 5.07 -13.95 10.02
C PHE A 113 4.53 -13.92 8.58
N PHE A 114 4.12 -12.75 8.09
CA PHE A 114 3.72 -12.56 6.69
C PHE A 114 4.86 -12.88 5.72
N VAL A 115 6.06 -12.33 5.96
CA VAL A 115 7.23 -12.58 5.10
C VAL A 115 7.58 -14.08 5.07
N LEU A 116 7.56 -14.76 6.21
CA LEU A 116 7.84 -16.19 6.29
C LEU A 116 6.77 -17.04 5.58
N PHE A 117 5.49 -16.66 5.73
CA PHE A 117 4.37 -17.35 5.09
C PHE A 117 4.45 -17.23 3.56
N GLU A 118 4.65 -16.02 3.04
CA GLU A 118 4.82 -15.77 1.60
C GLU A 118 6.07 -16.46 1.03
N ALA A 119 7.18 -16.47 1.78
CA ALA A 119 8.42 -17.07 1.31
C ALA A 119 8.42 -18.62 1.30
N LYS A 120 7.65 -19.26 2.20
CA LYS A 120 7.74 -20.72 2.42
C LYS A 120 6.46 -21.50 2.14
N VAL A 121 5.29 -20.88 2.27
CA VAL A 121 3.99 -21.59 2.32
C VAL A 121 3.08 -21.22 1.16
N ALA A 122 3.11 -19.97 0.70
CA ALA A 122 2.23 -19.49 -0.35
C ALA A 122 2.44 -20.25 -1.67
N ARG A 123 1.33 -20.73 -2.26
CA ARG A 123 1.34 -21.43 -3.55
C ARG A 123 1.28 -20.45 -4.72
N VAL A 124 0.62 -19.31 -4.50
CA VAL A 124 0.56 -18.17 -5.41
C VAL A 124 0.97 -16.94 -4.60
N PRO A 125 2.29 -16.65 -4.49
CA PRO A 125 2.77 -15.55 -3.68
C PRO A 125 2.20 -14.22 -4.16
N ILE A 126 1.66 -13.42 -3.24
CA ILE A 126 1.13 -12.08 -3.52
C ILE A 126 2.28 -11.14 -3.82
N VAL A 127 3.40 -11.30 -3.10
CA VAL A 127 4.60 -10.49 -3.27
C VAL A 127 5.76 -11.40 -3.63
N ASN A 128 6.41 -11.12 -4.75
CA ASN A 128 7.67 -11.78 -5.05
C ASN A 128 8.73 -11.29 -4.05
N MET A 129 9.06 -12.12 -3.07
CA MET A 129 9.99 -11.79 -1.99
C MET A 129 11.47 -11.76 -2.45
N GLN A 130 11.80 -12.35 -3.60
CA GLN A 130 13.17 -12.37 -4.12
C GLN A 130 13.77 -10.97 -4.35
N PRO A 131 13.11 -10.05 -5.07
CA PRO A 131 13.64 -8.71 -5.30
C PRO A 131 13.63 -7.82 -4.05
N VAL A 132 12.81 -8.10 -3.04
CA VAL A 132 12.72 -7.27 -1.81
C VAL A 132 14.06 -7.25 -1.07
N PHE A 133 14.78 -8.37 -1.06
CA PHE A 133 16.08 -8.50 -0.40
C PHE A 133 17.26 -8.11 -1.29
N GLU A 134 17.03 -7.71 -2.54
CA GLU A 134 18.09 -7.18 -3.38
C GLU A 134 18.52 -5.78 -2.94
N ALA A 135 19.85 -5.58 -2.88
CA ALA A 135 20.44 -4.30 -2.45
C ALA A 135 19.95 -3.09 -3.27
N LYS A 136 19.52 -3.28 -4.51
CA LYS A 136 18.99 -2.22 -5.37
C LYS A 136 17.66 -1.67 -4.82
N TYR A 137 16.75 -2.55 -4.43
CA TYR A 137 15.45 -2.17 -3.88
C TYR A 137 15.58 -1.61 -2.47
N LEU A 138 16.46 -2.21 -1.65
CA LEU A 138 16.74 -1.74 -0.30
C LEU A 138 17.30 -0.29 -0.29
N ARG A 139 18.17 0.05 -1.25
CA ARG A 139 18.70 1.42 -1.41
C ARG A 139 17.59 2.43 -1.72
N VAL A 140 16.67 2.09 -2.61
CA VAL A 140 15.53 2.96 -2.95
C VAL A 140 14.62 3.14 -1.74
N LEU A 141 14.32 2.06 -1.01
CA LEU A 141 13.51 2.13 0.21
C LEU A 141 14.17 3.03 1.27
N PHE A 142 15.46 2.85 1.52
CA PHE A 142 16.22 3.66 2.46
C PHE A 142 16.26 5.13 2.04
N GLN A 143 16.44 5.40 0.74
CA GLN A 143 16.41 6.77 0.21
C GLN A 143 15.04 7.43 0.41
N VAL A 144 13.95 6.73 0.12
CA VAL A 144 12.59 7.24 0.31
C VAL A 144 12.32 7.53 1.79
N PHE A 145 12.64 6.58 2.67
CA PHE A 145 12.48 6.75 4.12
C PHE A 145 13.32 7.94 4.63
N GLY A 146 14.57 8.05 4.19
CA GLY A 146 15.46 9.16 4.55
C GLY A 146 14.93 10.52 4.11
N VAL A 147 14.43 10.64 2.87
CA VAL A 147 13.82 11.90 2.38
C VAL A 147 12.60 12.28 3.20
N ILE A 148 11.71 11.32 3.51
CA ILE A 148 10.52 11.57 4.32
C ILE A 148 10.91 12.05 5.73
N MET A 149 11.89 11.40 6.37
CA MET A 149 12.36 11.79 7.70
C MET A 149 12.98 13.19 7.70
N ILE A 150 13.79 13.53 6.70
CA ILE A 150 14.40 14.86 6.56
C ILE A 150 13.29 15.92 6.41
N LEU A 151 12.31 15.69 5.53
CA LEU A 151 11.18 16.63 5.34
C LEU A 151 10.39 16.82 6.63
N ASN A 152 10.13 15.74 7.38
CA ASN A 152 9.43 15.82 8.66
C ASN A 152 10.26 16.57 9.71
N SER A 153 11.57 16.32 9.79
CA SER A 153 12.44 17.05 10.72
C SER A 153 12.48 18.55 10.43
N VAL A 154 12.52 18.95 9.15
CA VAL A 154 12.50 20.37 8.75
C VAL A 154 11.17 20.99 9.16
N ARG A 155 10.04 20.32 8.93
CA ARG A 155 8.72 20.81 9.33
C ARG A 155 8.58 20.99 10.84
N LEU A 156 9.12 20.07 11.63
CA LEU A 156 9.10 20.14 13.10
C LEU A 156 10.03 21.23 13.66
N THR A 157 11.08 21.59 12.91
CA THR A 157 12.08 22.58 13.34
C THR A 157 11.72 24.01 12.93
N GLN A 158 10.78 24.19 12.00
CA GLN A 158 10.32 25.53 11.64
C GLN A 158 9.58 26.16 12.84
N PRO A 159 10.06 27.29 13.39
CA PRO A 159 9.35 27.98 14.45
C PRO A 159 7.97 28.35 13.92
N LEU A 160 6.93 28.10 14.73
CA LEU A 160 5.55 28.51 14.44
C LEU A 160 5.59 30.00 14.14
N ARG A 161 5.57 30.36 12.84
CA ARG A 161 5.50 31.75 12.43
C ARG A 161 4.07 32.16 12.76
N GLU A 162 3.90 32.67 13.98
CA GLU A 162 2.65 33.19 14.49
C GLU A 162 2.01 34.03 13.40
N THR A 163 0.81 33.63 13.00
CA THR A 163 -0.14 34.47 12.30
C THR A 163 -0.59 35.57 13.28
N SER A 164 0.33 36.46 13.65
CA SER A 164 0.05 37.76 14.22
C SER A 164 0.01 38.76 13.08
N SER A 165 -1.11 38.82 12.37
CA SER A 165 -1.67 40.06 11.82
C SER A 165 -3.04 39.79 11.21
N ARG A 166 -4.05 40.35 11.88
CA ARG A 166 -5.28 40.99 11.37
C ARG A 166 -6.05 40.34 10.21
#